data_AF-A0A254N5E8-F1
#
_entry.id   AF-A0A254N5E8-F1
#
_cell.length_a   1.000
_cell.length_b   1.000
_cell.length_c   1.000
_cell.angle_alpha   90.00
_cell.angle_beta   90.00
_cell.angle_gamma   90.00
#
_symmetry.space_group_name_H-M   'P 1'
#
loop_
_entity.id
_entity.type
_entity.pdbx_description
1 polymer ?
#
loop_
_entity_poly.entity_id
_entity_poly.type
_entity_poly.pdbx_seq_one_letter_code
_entity_poly.pdbx_strand_id
1 'polypeptide(L)'
;MSHRPALFLRHGLTVVGALVACSLLTDLTQAQTDKPQQRRLVLDIELKRQGPVQHGIERGEQSLSQRWQFSALMESNGSPVPYNPLDPDDARRQLADAQRQTAAARGATPAAMPDVAAMQAQAQALQARCGQDSACLMREASALATAGMAGGAGSNRRPIDPATQARLKSYGEAAAACERQPAGRAREACQADARRRAGGGDDGPADPSLPTPYLVFNGMPVCDLQLAGRIDERVKGSYNDTYAVVQTRETAVGQDSRRDDQWCPSLMAVLDTRNGRVWASLNLVPRAVMGLTTREESNRPGQRREGLIELRWWEASDWVAGRLLRLSASGQDQAVLPAGTGQAEIRMSWRFKPA
;
A
#
# COMPACT_ATOMS: atom_id res chain seq x y z
N MET A 1 59.64 1.11 -30.52
CA MET A 1 59.31 -0.26 -30.96
C MET A 1 57.80 -0.34 -31.13
N SER A 2 57.37 -0.63 -32.34
CA SER A 2 56.01 -0.49 -32.85
C SER A 2 55.41 -1.89 -32.96
N HIS A 3 54.30 -2.17 -32.27
CA HIS A 3 53.49 -3.35 -32.55
C HIS A 3 52.05 -2.94 -32.80
N ARG A 4 51.65 -3.20 -34.05
CA ARG A 4 50.32 -3.08 -34.64
C ARG A 4 49.49 -4.35 -34.35
N PRO A 5 48.15 -4.29 -34.56
CA PRO A 5 47.16 -5.18 -33.98
C PRO A 5 46.84 -6.39 -34.86
N ALA A 6 46.25 -7.43 -34.25
CA ALA A 6 45.67 -8.57 -34.96
C ALA A 6 44.16 -8.37 -35.15
N LEU A 7 43.77 -8.29 -36.42
CA LEU A 7 42.41 -8.41 -36.94
C LEU A 7 41.94 -9.87 -36.87
N PHE A 8 40.72 -10.11 -36.37
CA PHE A 8 39.96 -11.31 -36.70
C PHE A 8 38.62 -10.89 -37.30
N LEU A 9 38.41 -11.39 -38.52
CA LEU A 9 37.28 -11.14 -39.41
C LEU A 9 36.90 -12.50 -40.01
N ARG A 10 35.63 -12.91 -39.90
CA ARG A 10 34.84 -13.84 -40.77
C ARG A 10 33.67 -14.41 -39.94
N HIS A 11 32.40 -14.09 -40.20
CA HIS A 11 31.52 -14.38 -41.35
C HIS A 11 30.65 -15.64 -41.15
N GLY A 12 29.35 -15.49 -41.43
CA GLY A 12 28.34 -16.57 -41.56
C GLY A 12 27.50 -16.72 -40.29
N LEU A 13 26.18 -16.82 -40.29
CA LEU A 13 25.25 -17.18 -41.35
C LEU A 13 23.84 -16.65 -40.99
N THR A 14 23.16 -16.09 -41.97
CA THR A 14 21.74 -15.74 -41.98
C THR A 14 20.88 -17.00 -41.99
N VAL A 15 19.89 -17.13 -41.11
CA VAL A 15 18.69 -17.95 -41.36
C VAL A 15 17.46 -17.14 -40.98
N VAL A 16 16.74 -16.75 -42.04
CA VAL A 16 15.38 -16.26 -42.03
C VAL A 16 14.46 -17.47 -41.82
N GLY A 17 13.64 -17.43 -40.77
CA GLY A 17 12.61 -18.43 -40.49
C GLY A 17 11.38 -17.75 -39.91
N ALA A 18 10.51 -17.27 -40.79
CA ALA A 18 9.18 -16.79 -40.47
C ALA A 18 8.17 -17.96 -40.40
N LEU A 19 7.07 -17.73 -39.69
CA LEU A 19 5.80 -18.49 -39.68
C LEU A 19 5.74 -19.78 -38.85
N VAL A 20 5.37 -19.63 -37.57
CA VAL A 20 4.22 -20.36 -36.99
C VAL A 20 3.39 -19.35 -36.19
N ALA A 21 2.42 -18.75 -36.87
CA ALA A 21 1.27 -18.11 -36.25
C ALA A 21 0.22 -19.20 -35.95
N CYS A 22 -0.63 -18.95 -34.94
CA CYS A 22 -1.81 -19.73 -34.56
C CYS A 22 -1.55 -21.10 -33.92
N SER A 23 -1.41 -21.11 -32.59
CA SER A 23 -2.10 -22.00 -31.64
C SER A 23 -1.66 -21.62 -30.22
N LEU A 24 -2.54 -21.79 -29.22
CA LEU A 24 -2.41 -21.36 -27.81
C LEU A 24 -2.96 -19.95 -27.48
N LEU A 25 -4.13 -19.61 -28.02
CA LEU A 25 -5.16 -18.91 -27.25
C LEU A 25 -5.89 -19.94 -26.36
N THR A 26 -5.15 -20.61 -25.48
CA THR A 26 -5.71 -21.54 -24.49
C THR A 26 -5.67 -20.87 -23.14
N ASP A 27 -6.85 -20.48 -22.67
CA ASP A 27 -7.25 -20.37 -21.27
C ASP A 27 -6.35 -19.52 -20.35
N LEU A 28 -6.42 -18.20 -20.54
CA LEU A 28 -6.04 -17.22 -19.50
C LEU A 28 -7.13 -17.04 -18.43
N THR A 29 -8.12 -17.92 -18.34
CA THR A 29 -8.88 -18.12 -17.11
C THR A 29 -8.07 -19.02 -16.19
N GLN A 30 -6.91 -18.55 -15.75
CA GLN A 30 -6.36 -19.02 -14.49
C GLN A 30 -7.37 -18.60 -13.43
N ALA A 31 -8.24 -19.53 -13.05
CA ALA A 31 -8.87 -19.51 -11.74
C ALA A 31 -7.70 -19.27 -10.77
N GLN A 32 -7.61 -18.04 -10.27
CA GLN A 32 -6.62 -17.59 -9.32
C GLN A 32 -6.82 -18.48 -8.11
N THR A 33 -6.06 -19.57 -8.05
CA THR A 33 -6.04 -20.42 -6.88
C THR A 33 -5.61 -19.53 -5.74
N ASP A 34 -6.40 -19.49 -4.66
CA ASP A 34 -6.13 -18.90 -3.35
C ASP A 34 -4.90 -19.58 -2.69
N LYS A 35 -3.81 -19.69 -3.44
CA LYS A 35 -2.54 -20.18 -2.98
C LYS A 35 -1.80 -18.97 -2.41
N PRO A 36 -1.25 -19.11 -1.19
CA PRO A 36 -0.43 -18.06 -0.62
C PRO A 36 0.69 -17.70 -1.59
N GLN A 37 0.82 -16.42 -1.90
CA GLN A 37 1.88 -15.88 -2.75
C GLN A 37 2.92 -15.22 -1.88
N GLN A 38 4.16 -15.67 -2.00
CA GLN A 38 5.28 -15.07 -1.28
C GLN A 38 6.15 -14.25 -2.21
N ARG A 39 6.51 -13.05 -1.75
CA ARG A 39 7.41 -12.14 -2.46
C ARG A 39 8.39 -11.51 -1.50
N ARG A 40 9.59 -11.22 -1.99
CA ARG A 40 10.63 -10.53 -1.23
C ARG A 40 10.76 -9.08 -1.70
N LEU A 41 10.60 -8.16 -0.76
CA LEU A 41 10.91 -6.74 -0.93
C LEU A 41 12.36 -6.51 -0.50
N VAL A 42 13.19 -6.05 -1.42
CA VAL A 42 14.58 -5.66 -1.17
C VAL A 42 14.74 -4.18 -1.48
N LEU A 43 15.33 -3.43 -0.56
CA LEU A 43 15.64 -2.01 -0.69
C LEU A 43 17.09 -1.77 -0.31
N ASP A 44 17.74 -0.89 -1.07
CA ASP A 44 19.09 -0.42 -0.78
C ASP A 44 19.08 1.10 -0.92
N ILE A 45 19.35 1.79 0.17
CA ILE A 45 19.31 3.24 0.25
C ILE A 45 20.68 3.75 0.67
N GLU A 46 21.23 4.66 -0.13
CA GLU A 46 22.49 5.35 0.13
C GLU A 46 22.23 6.85 0.23
N LEU A 47 22.74 7.49 1.27
CA LEU A 47 22.72 8.93 1.45
C LEU A 47 24.15 9.43 1.53
N LYS A 48 24.49 10.40 0.68
CA LYS A 48 25.77 11.10 0.68
C LYS A 48 25.52 12.56 0.92
N ARG A 49 26.35 13.17 1.76
CA ARG A 49 26.34 14.61 1.97
C ARG A 49 27.77 15.11 2.00
N GLN A 50 27.96 16.25 1.36
CA GLN A 50 29.20 17.00 1.42
C GLN A 50 28.88 18.48 1.53
N GLY A 51 29.53 19.17 2.47
CA GLY A 51 29.43 20.62 2.56
C GLY A 51 29.55 21.15 3.98
N PRO A 52 29.25 22.45 4.16
CA PRO A 52 29.47 23.13 5.42
C PRO A 52 28.55 22.60 6.52
N VAL A 53 29.08 22.54 7.74
CA VAL A 53 28.37 22.23 8.97
C VAL A 53 28.69 23.25 10.05
N GLN A 54 27.68 23.53 10.86
CA GLN A 54 27.83 24.32 12.07
C GLN A 54 27.18 23.59 13.24
N HIS A 55 27.95 23.31 14.29
CA HIS A 55 27.47 22.69 15.52
C HIS A 55 27.86 23.60 16.70
N GLY A 56 26.90 24.40 17.18
CA GLY A 56 27.18 25.44 18.17
C GLY A 56 28.17 26.48 17.65
N ILE A 57 29.34 26.57 18.30
CA ILE A 57 30.43 27.48 17.93
C ILE A 57 31.39 26.91 16.87
N GLU A 58 31.29 25.61 16.59
CA GLU A 58 32.15 24.94 15.62
C GLU A 58 31.62 25.14 14.21
N ARG A 59 32.53 25.46 13.28
CA ARG A 59 32.25 25.55 11.84
C ARG A 59 33.23 24.67 11.09
N GLY A 60 32.76 24.00 10.04
CA GLY A 60 33.60 23.10 9.29
C GLY A 60 32.96 22.56 8.03
N GLU A 61 33.63 21.59 7.44
CA GLU A 61 33.18 20.80 6.29
C GLU A 61 32.90 19.37 6.74
N GLN A 62 31.76 18.83 6.34
CA GLN A 62 31.35 17.45 6.58
C GLN A 62 31.36 16.66 5.28
N SER A 63 31.83 15.42 5.37
CA SER A 63 31.60 14.36 4.41
C SER A 63 30.89 13.23 5.13
N LEU A 64 29.67 12.91 4.72
CA LEU A 64 28.83 11.87 5.30
C LEU A 64 28.43 10.88 4.22
N SER A 65 28.60 9.59 4.49
CA SER A 65 28.07 8.49 3.69
C SER A 65 27.35 7.51 4.60
N GLN A 66 26.07 7.34 4.36
CA GLN A 66 25.25 6.35 5.06
C GLN A 66 24.68 5.38 4.02
N ARG A 67 24.54 4.11 4.38
CA ARG A 67 23.86 3.10 3.57
C ARG A 67 23.03 2.21 4.46
N TRP A 68 21.81 1.87 4.06
CA TRP A 68 21.11 0.74 4.63
C TRP A 68 20.50 -0.17 3.58
N GLN A 69 20.42 -1.44 3.94
CA GLN A 69 19.81 -2.49 3.16
C GLN A 69 18.71 -3.14 3.98
N PHE A 70 17.58 -3.34 3.33
CA PHE A 70 16.42 -3.99 3.90
C PHE A 70 15.99 -5.11 2.97
N SER A 71 15.71 -6.27 3.54
CA SER A 71 15.11 -7.39 2.83
C SER A 71 14.07 -8.03 3.74
N ALA A 72 12.82 -8.11 3.27
CA ALA A 72 11.74 -8.78 3.98
C ALA A 72 10.93 -9.68 3.05
N LEU A 73 10.60 -10.86 3.56
CA LEU A 73 9.66 -11.79 2.94
C LEU A 73 8.22 -11.42 3.36
N MET A 74 7.34 -11.34 2.37
CA MET A 74 5.96 -10.89 2.52
C MET A 74 5.02 -11.91 1.89
N GLU A 75 3.81 -12.03 2.43
CA GLU A 75 2.82 -13.00 1.99
C GLU A 75 1.49 -12.33 1.64
N SER A 76 0.87 -12.82 0.58
CA SER A 76 -0.50 -12.51 0.18
C SER A 76 -1.32 -13.80 0.19
N ASN A 77 -2.60 -13.71 0.53
CA ASN A 77 -3.55 -14.83 0.35
C ASN A 77 -3.87 -15.11 -1.12
N GLY A 78 -3.39 -14.27 -2.06
CA GLY A 78 -3.61 -14.42 -3.50
C GLY A 78 -4.97 -13.89 -3.97
N SER A 79 -5.89 -13.59 -3.05
CA SER A 79 -7.20 -13.03 -3.36
C SER A 79 -7.07 -11.53 -3.64
N PRO A 80 -7.39 -11.08 -4.86
CA PRO A 80 -7.27 -9.68 -5.20
C PRO A 80 -8.37 -8.84 -4.54
N VAL A 81 -8.04 -7.60 -4.20
CA VAL A 81 -8.96 -6.62 -3.60
C VAL A 81 -9.24 -5.47 -4.57
N PRO A 82 -10.42 -4.82 -4.48
CA PRO A 82 -10.81 -3.75 -5.40
C PRO A 82 -10.16 -2.41 -5.08
N TYR A 83 -9.61 -2.25 -3.88
CA TYR A 83 -9.05 -0.99 -3.40
C TYR A 83 -7.60 -1.12 -2.95
N ASN A 84 -6.85 -0.01 -3.04
CA ASN A 84 -5.49 0.05 -2.57
C ASN A 84 -5.42 0.79 -1.22
N PRO A 85 -5.17 0.11 -0.09
CA PRO A 85 -5.11 0.74 1.23
C PRO A 85 -3.92 1.69 1.42
N LEU A 86 -2.91 1.65 0.54
CA LEU A 86 -1.72 2.52 0.59
C LEU A 86 -1.79 3.72 -0.34
N ASP A 87 -2.77 3.78 -1.24
CA ASP A 87 -2.90 4.91 -2.15
C ASP A 87 -3.77 6.01 -1.50
N PRO A 88 -3.19 7.18 -1.16
CA PRO A 88 -3.93 8.25 -0.49
C PRO A 88 -5.07 8.82 -1.35
N ASP A 89 -5.05 8.61 -2.66
CA ASP A 89 -6.09 9.08 -3.58
C ASP A 89 -7.18 8.02 -3.81
N ASP A 90 -7.04 6.79 -3.30
CA ASP A 90 -7.98 5.71 -3.57
C ASP A 90 -9.36 5.96 -2.96
N ALA A 91 -9.41 6.40 -1.71
CA ALA A 91 -10.67 6.77 -1.04
C ALA A 91 -11.42 7.89 -1.80
N ARG A 92 -10.68 8.85 -2.38
CA ARG A 92 -11.28 9.91 -3.20
C ARG A 92 -11.87 9.36 -4.50
N ARG A 93 -11.15 8.45 -5.16
CA ARG A 93 -11.64 7.77 -6.37
C ARG A 93 -12.88 6.93 -6.07
N GLN A 94 -12.90 6.18 -4.97
CA GLN A 94 -14.06 5.40 -4.54
C GLN A 94 -15.29 6.28 -4.31
N LEU A 95 -15.14 7.42 -3.62
CA LEU A 95 -16.24 8.36 -3.42
C LEU A 95 -16.77 8.89 -4.75
N ALA A 96 -15.88 9.26 -5.68
CA ALA A 96 -16.26 9.73 -7.00
C ALA A 96 -16.97 8.64 -7.83
N ASP A 97 -16.51 7.39 -7.75
CA ASP A 97 -17.14 6.24 -8.42
C ASP A 97 -18.53 5.96 -7.86
N ALA A 98 -18.69 5.95 -6.53
CA ALA A 98 -19.99 5.78 -5.89
C ALA A 98 -20.97 6.90 -6.27
N GLN A 99 -20.51 8.15 -6.36
CA GLN A 99 -21.31 9.27 -6.84
C GLN A 99 -21.74 9.10 -8.30
N ARG A 100 -20.83 8.65 -9.17
CA ARG A 100 -21.14 8.37 -10.59
C ARG A 100 -22.15 7.25 -10.75
N GLN A 101 -22.00 6.15 -10.00
CA GLN A 101 -22.95 5.05 -10.00
C GLN A 101 -24.34 5.49 -9.51
N THR A 102 -24.38 6.29 -8.44
CA THR A 102 -25.63 6.86 -7.92
C THR A 102 -26.30 7.78 -8.95
N ALA A 103 -25.52 8.60 -9.66
CA ALA A 103 -26.05 9.47 -10.71
C ALA A 103 -26.56 8.68 -11.93
N ALA A 104 -25.84 7.64 -12.36
CA ALA A 104 -26.26 6.75 -13.44
C ALA A 104 -27.55 5.99 -13.09
N ALA A 105 -27.66 5.49 -11.85
CA ALA A 105 -28.85 4.82 -11.35
C ALA A 105 -30.08 5.75 -11.30
N ARG A 106 -29.89 7.05 -11.04
CA ARG A 106 -30.99 8.04 -11.07
C ARG A 106 -31.50 8.35 -12.49
N GLY A 107 -30.70 8.05 -13.52
CA GLY A 107 -31.13 8.14 -14.93
C GLY A 107 -32.07 7.00 -15.36
N ALA A 108 -32.06 5.88 -14.63
CA ALA A 108 -33.04 4.82 -14.76
C ALA A 108 -34.16 5.08 -13.74
N THR A 109 -35.31 5.60 -14.18
CA THR A 109 -36.54 5.90 -13.41
C THR A 109 -36.37 6.06 -11.89
N PRO A 110 -36.48 7.28 -11.33
CA PRO A 110 -36.16 7.53 -9.93
C PRO A 110 -36.96 6.63 -9.00
N ALA A 111 -36.28 5.70 -8.33
CA ALA A 111 -36.78 5.18 -7.07
C ALA A 111 -36.92 6.38 -6.12
N ALA A 112 -38.09 6.53 -5.51
CA ALA A 112 -38.37 7.62 -4.59
C ALA A 112 -37.22 7.74 -3.57
N MET A 113 -36.52 8.88 -3.58
CA MET A 113 -35.46 9.11 -2.60
C MET A 113 -36.04 8.98 -1.20
N PRO A 114 -35.33 8.35 -0.26
CA PRO A 114 -35.75 8.35 1.13
C PRO A 114 -35.80 9.80 1.63
N ASP A 115 -36.91 10.16 2.27
CA ASP A 115 -37.16 11.50 2.78
C ASP A 115 -36.14 11.85 3.87
N VAL A 116 -35.17 12.70 3.53
CA VAL A 116 -34.07 13.12 4.42
C VAL A 116 -34.63 13.83 5.66
N ALA A 117 -35.77 14.52 5.55
CA ALA A 117 -36.42 15.15 6.69
C ALA A 117 -36.99 14.12 7.67
N ALA A 118 -37.57 13.03 7.15
CA ALA A 118 -38.04 11.93 7.99
C ALA A 118 -36.87 11.24 8.72
N MET A 119 -35.73 11.06 8.05
CA MET A 119 -34.53 10.49 8.65
C MET A 119 -33.97 11.37 9.79
N GLN A 120 -33.94 12.68 9.58
CA GLN A 120 -33.44 13.63 10.57
C GLN A 120 -34.38 13.75 11.78
N ALA A 121 -35.69 13.74 11.57
CA ALA A 121 -36.68 13.71 12.65
C ALA A 121 -36.57 12.43 13.49
N GLN A 122 -36.31 11.29 12.85
CA GLN A 122 -36.14 10.01 13.54
C GLN A 122 -34.86 9.99 14.40
N ALA A 123 -33.76 10.58 13.92
CA ALA A 123 -32.53 10.75 14.69
C ALA A 123 -32.74 11.65 15.91
N GLN A 124 -33.46 12.76 15.76
CA GLN A 124 -33.78 13.67 16.86
C GLN A 124 -34.70 13.00 17.90
N ALA A 125 -35.69 12.21 17.47
CA ALA A 125 -36.54 11.44 18.37
C ALA A 125 -35.74 10.39 19.16
N LEU A 126 -34.78 9.71 18.51
CA LEU A 126 -33.88 8.76 19.16
C LEU A 126 -33.05 9.45 20.25
N GLN A 127 -32.47 10.60 19.91
CA GLN A 127 -31.64 11.39 20.81
C GLN A 127 -32.45 11.98 21.97
N ALA A 128 -33.71 12.36 21.74
CA ALA A 128 -34.62 12.83 22.79
C ALA A 128 -35.01 11.71 23.78
N ARG A 129 -35.18 10.46 23.30
CA ARG A 129 -35.51 9.32 24.17
C ARG A 129 -34.31 8.80 24.96
N CYS A 130 -33.16 8.67 24.31
CA CYS A 130 -31.98 8.05 24.91
C CYS A 130 -30.99 9.05 25.52
N GLY A 131 -31.13 10.35 25.26
CA GLY A 131 -30.18 11.35 25.71
C GLY A 131 -28.75 11.04 25.23
N GLN A 132 -27.81 10.94 26.18
CA GLN A 132 -26.41 10.55 25.92
C GLN A 132 -26.10 9.09 26.29
N ASP A 133 -27.11 8.27 26.62
CA ASP A 133 -26.88 6.86 26.94
C ASP A 133 -26.57 6.06 25.66
N SER A 134 -25.28 5.77 25.45
CA SER A 134 -24.77 5.00 24.32
C SER A 134 -25.35 3.59 24.23
N ALA A 135 -25.70 2.95 25.35
CA ALA A 135 -26.29 1.61 25.35
C ALA A 135 -27.77 1.66 24.96
N CYS A 136 -28.50 2.72 25.35
CA CYS A 136 -29.85 2.98 24.86
C CYS A 136 -29.85 3.25 23.35
N LEU A 137 -28.97 4.15 22.89
CA LEU A 137 -28.84 4.52 21.47
C LEU A 137 -28.51 3.32 20.60
N MET A 138 -27.54 2.47 20.98
CA MET A 138 -27.18 1.28 20.21
C MET A 138 -28.29 0.24 20.17
N ARG A 139 -29.07 0.08 21.25
CA ARG A 139 -30.20 -0.86 21.31
C ARG A 139 -31.38 -0.40 20.46
N GLU A 140 -31.70 0.89 20.53
CA GLU A 140 -32.79 1.48 19.73
C GLU A 140 -32.40 1.61 18.24
N ALA A 141 -31.14 1.93 17.94
CA ALA A 141 -30.62 1.96 16.57
C ALA A 141 -30.58 0.56 15.94
N SER A 142 -30.15 -0.47 16.69
CA SER A 142 -30.19 -1.86 16.21
C SER A 142 -31.63 -2.38 16.09
N ALA A 143 -32.54 -2.00 16.99
CA ALA A 143 -33.97 -2.28 16.85
C ALA A 143 -34.58 -1.60 15.60
N LEU A 144 -34.16 -0.38 15.26
CA LEU A 144 -34.56 0.30 14.03
C LEU A 144 -33.97 -0.34 12.77
N ALA A 145 -32.70 -0.76 12.81
CA ALA A 145 -32.05 -1.45 11.69
C ALA A 145 -32.65 -2.85 11.44
N THR A 146 -32.93 -3.59 12.51
CA THR A 146 -33.61 -4.89 12.42
C THR A 146 -35.08 -4.75 12.07
N ALA A 147 -35.78 -3.73 12.57
CA ALA A 147 -37.13 -3.40 12.12
C ALA A 147 -37.13 -3.03 10.64
N GLY A 148 -36.16 -2.27 10.14
CA GLY A 148 -36.04 -1.92 8.72
C GLY A 148 -35.70 -3.11 7.80
N MET A 149 -35.04 -4.15 8.33
CA MET A 149 -34.70 -5.38 7.60
C MET A 149 -35.80 -6.45 7.69
N ALA A 150 -36.50 -6.56 8.82
CA ALA A 150 -37.62 -7.50 9.03
C ALA A 150 -38.98 -6.93 8.61
N GLY A 151 -39.10 -5.62 8.48
CA GLY A 151 -40.26 -4.92 7.96
C GLY A 151 -39.81 -3.66 7.22
N GLY A 152 -40.01 -3.60 5.90
CA GLY A 152 -39.81 -2.37 5.12
C GLY A 152 -40.72 -1.23 5.60
N ALA A 153 -40.32 -0.54 6.67
CA ALA A 153 -41.09 0.43 7.42
C ALA A 153 -40.15 1.59 7.82
N GLY A 154 -40.12 2.61 6.97
CA GLY A 154 -39.28 3.79 7.19
C GLY A 154 -39.43 4.91 6.16
N SER A 155 -40.63 5.12 5.62
CA SER A 155 -41.23 6.44 5.32
C SER A 155 -42.43 6.25 4.39
N ASN A 156 -43.60 6.75 4.81
CA ASN A 156 -44.81 6.93 3.99
C ASN A 156 -45.19 5.81 2.99
N ARG A 157 -45.36 4.57 3.46
CA ARG A 157 -46.05 3.56 2.65
C ARG A 157 -47.55 3.61 2.92
N ARG A 158 -48.29 3.97 1.85
CA ARG A 158 -49.62 3.42 1.58
C ARG A 158 -49.63 1.93 1.98
N PRO A 159 -50.73 1.38 2.53
CA PRO A 159 -50.84 -0.05 2.80
C PRO A 159 -50.24 -0.83 1.62
N ILE A 160 -49.35 -1.78 1.89
CA ILE A 160 -48.79 -2.64 0.85
C ILE A 160 -50.01 -3.21 0.13
N ASP A 161 -50.16 -2.81 -1.13
CA ASP A 161 -51.27 -3.22 -1.96
C ASP A 161 -51.41 -4.74 -1.83
N PRO A 162 -52.60 -5.28 -1.48
CA PRO A 162 -52.81 -6.72 -1.34
C PRO A 162 -52.23 -7.52 -2.51
N ALA A 163 -52.21 -6.96 -3.73
CA ALA A 163 -51.60 -7.60 -4.89
C ALA A 163 -50.06 -7.68 -4.81
N THR A 164 -49.39 -6.75 -4.13
CA THR A 164 -47.94 -6.82 -3.85
C THR A 164 -47.63 -7.86 -2.78
N GLN A 165 -48.45 -7.93 -1.72
CA GLN A 165 -48.29 -8.97 -0.68
C GLN A 165 -48.51 -10.38 -1.25
N ALA A 166 -49.53 -10.54 -2.11
CA ALA A 166 -49.78 -11.80 -2.82
C ALA A 166 -48.61 -12.18 -3.75
N ARG A 167 -48.03 -11.21 -4.46
CA ARG A 167 -46.84 -11.42 -5.30
C ARG A 167 -45.64 -11.90 -4.49
N LEU A 168 -45.33 -11.27 -3.36
CA LEU A 168 -44.22 -11.70 -2.50
C LEU A 168 -44.43 -13.11 -1.92
N LYS A 169 -45.67 -13.44 -1.54
CA LYS A 169 -46.01 -14.80 -1.08
C LYS A 169 -45.82 -15.83 -2.20
N SER A 170 -46.33 -15.54 -3.40
CA SER A 170 -46.18 -16.42 -4.57
C SER A 170 -44.72 -16.60 -4.98
N TYR A 171 -43.90 -15.56 -4.82
CA TYR A 171 -42.47 -15.64 -5.05
C TYR A 171 -41.77 -16.58 -4.06
N GLY A 172 -42.08 -16.45 -2.76
CA GLY A 172 -41.52 -17.32 -1.73
C GLY A 172 -41.85 -18.80 -1.96
N GLU A 173 -43.08 -19.10 -2.36
CA GLU A 173 -43.52 -20.45 -2.69
C GLU A 173 -42.81 -20.99 -3.94
N ALA A 174 -42.68 -20.18 -4.99
CA ALA A 174 -41.97 -20.54 -6.22
C ALA A 174 -40.47 -20.76 -5.99
N ALA A 175 -39.81 -19.88 -5.22
CA ALA A 175 -38.40 -20.02 -4.86
C ALA A 175 -38.16 -21.30 -4.04
N ALA A 176 -39.02 -21.59 -3.05
CA ALA A 176 -38.95 -22.83 -2.28
C ALA A 176 -39.17 -24.10 -3.13
N ALA A 177 -39.98 -24.02 -4.18
CA ALA A 177 -40.13 -25.11 -5.14
C ALA A 177 -38.87 -25.31 -6.00
N CYS A 178 -38.21 -24.23 -6.42
CA CYS A 178 -36.94 -24.29 -7.16
C CYS A 178 -35.80 -24.86 -6.31
N GLU A 179 -35.76 -24.57 -5.00
CA GLU A 179 -34.78 -25.13 -4.06
C GLU A 179 -34.80 -26.66 -3.97
N ARG A 180 -35.94 -27.30 -4.26
CA ARG A 180 -36.07 -28.77 -4.28
C ARG A 180 -35.43 -29.42 -5.50
N GLN A 181 -35.06 -28.64 -6.52
CA GLN A 181 -34.34 -29.13 -7.68
C GLN A 181 -32.85 -29.33 -7.37
N PRO A 182 -32.17 -30.30 -8.01
CA PRO A 182 -30.73 -30.44 -7.88
C PRO A 182 -30.00 -29.17 -8.34
N ALA A 183 -28.87 -28.86 -7.70
CA ALA A 183 -28.06 -27.70 -8.04
C ALA A 183 -27.61 -27.73 -9.52
N GLY A 184 -27.65 -26.57 -10.18
CA GLY A 184 -27.25 -26.41 -11.58
C GLY A 184 -28.21 -25.51 -12.38
N ARG A 185 -28.03 -25.48 -13.70
CA ARG A 185 -28.71 -24.55 -14.62
C ARG A 185 -30.25 -24.59 -14.54
N ALA A 186 -30.83 -25.76 -14.29
CA ALA A 186 -32.29 -25.90 -14.19
C ALA A 186 -32.85 -25.15 -12.97
N ARG A 187 -32.18 -25.25 -11.82
CA ARG A 187 -32.53 -24.54 -10.60
C ARG A 187 -32.33 -23.02 -10.75
N GLU A 188 -31.22 -22.60 -11.36
CA GLU A 188 -30.96 -21.19 -11.66
C GLU A 188 -32.03 -20.59 -12.58
N ALA A 189 -32.41 -21.30 -13.64
CA ALA A 189 -33.47 -20.89 -14.55
C ALA A 189 -34.84 -20.81 -13.83
N CYS A 190 -35.15 -21.76 -12.95
CA CYS A 190 -36.36 -21.75 -12.13
C CYS A 190 -36.40 -20.53 -11.21
N GLN A 191 -35.29 -20.22 -10.52
CA GLN A 191 -35.19 -19.07 -9.62
C GLN A 191 -35.28 -17.74 -10.39
N ALA A 192 -34.65 -17.65 -11.57
CA ALA A 192 -34.80 -16.49 -12.45
C ALA A 192 -36.26 -16.30 -12.91
N ASP A 193 -36.95 -17.38 -13.27
CA ASP A 193 -38.36 -17.31 -13.67
C ASP A 193 -39.28 -16.89 -12.53
N ALA A 194 -39.06 -17.41 -11.32
CA ALA A 194 -39.79 -17.01 -10.12
C ALA A 194 -39.62 -15.51 -9.84
N ARG A 195 -38.41 -14.95 -10.00
CA ARG A 195 -38.12 -13.52 -9.85
C ARG A 195 -38.85 -12.68 -10.91
N ARG A 196 -38.81 -13.09 -12.17
CA ARG A 196 -39.54 -12.42 -13.26
C ARG A 196 -41.04 -12.38 -13.02
N ARG A 197 -41.64 -13.50 -12.59
CA ARG A 197 -43.08 -13.57 -12.24
C ARG A 197 -43.46 -12.66 -11.06
N ALA A 198 -42.53 -12.43 -10.15
CA ALA A 198 -42.72 -11.51 -9.02
C ALA A 198 -42.64 -10.03 -9.42
N GLY A 199 -42.36 -9.73 -10.70
CA GLY A 199 -42.11 -8.37 -11.18
C GLY A 199 -40.70 -7.87 -10.90
N GLY A 200 -39.77 -8.75 -10.51
CA GLY A 200 -38.34 -8.45 -10.61
C GLY A 200 -37.98 -8.30 -12.08
N GLY A 201 -37.29 -7.21 -12.45
CA GLY A 201 -36.75 -7.08 -13.80
C GLY A 201 -35.84 -8.25 -14.13
N ASP A 202 -35.57 -8.47 -15.43
CA ASP A 202 -34.46 -9.32 -15.82
C ASP A 202 -33.24 -8.93 -14.99
N ASP A 203 -32.51 -9.91 -14.45
CA ASP A 203 -31.25 -9.66 -13.75
C ASP A 203 -30.49 -8.66 -14.62
N GLY A 204 -30.40 -7.40 -14.15
CA GLY A 204 -29.69 -6.37 -14.87
C GLY A 204 -28.30 -6.93 -15.20
N PRO A 205 -27.69 -6.51 -16.32
CA PRO A 205 -26.38 -7.04 -16.71
C PRO A 205 -25.50 -7.08 -15.46
N ALA A 206 -25.04 -8.29 -15.11
CA ALA A 206 -24.39 -8.58 -13.84
C ALA A 206 -23.51 -7.39 -13.47
N ASP A 207 -23.74 -6.82 -12.27
CA ASP A 207 -23.05 -5.61 -11.81
C ASP A 207 -21.59 -5.71 -12.26
N PRO A 208 -21.10 -4.77 -13.10
CA PRO A 208 -19.81 -4.91 -13.74
C PRO A 208 -18.80 -5.16 -12.63
N SER A 209 -18.28 -6.39 -12.56
CA SER A 209 -17.40 -6.81 -11.49
C SER A 209 -16.28 -5.80 -11.45
N LEU A 210 -16.24 -4.98 -10.40
CA LEU A 210 -15.21 -3.97 -10.28
C LEU A 210 -13.89 -4.70 -10.40
N PRO A 211 -12.99 -4.28 -11.32
CA PRO A 211 -11.71 -4.94 -11.44
C PRO A 211 -11.08 -4.95 -10.05
N THR A 212 -10.67 -6.13 -9.59
CA THR A 212 -9.91 -6.33 -8.36
C THR A 212 -8.46 -6.53 -8.77
N PRO A 213 -7.69 -5.46 -9.04
CA PRO A 213 -6.35 -5.60 -9.58
C PRO A 213 -5.29 -5.73 -8.50
N TYR A 214 -5.63 -5.47 -7.23
CA TYR A 214 -4.62 -5.27 -6.19
C TYR A 214 -4.40 -6.55 -5.39
N LEU A 215 -3.14 -6.98 -5.30
CA LEU A 215 -2.70 -8.01 -4.36
C LEU A 215 -2.05 -7.34 -3.15
N VAL A 216 -2.57 -7.62 -1.96
CA VAL A 216 -2.03 -7.10 -0.70
C VAL A 216 -1.08 -8.13 -0.10
N PHE A 217 0.14 -7.70 0.16
CA PHE A 217 1.19 -8.47 0.82
C PHE A 217 1.45 -7.88 2.20
N ASN A 218 1.42 -8.72 3.23
CA ASN A 218 1.72 -8.34 4.61
C ASN A 218 3.03 -9.00 5.04
N GLY A 219 3.74 -8.36 5.97
CA GLY A 219 4.89 -8.96 6.63
C GLY A 219 4.48 -10.22 7.39
N MET A 220 5.24 -11.31 7.20
CA MET A 220 4.99 -12.56 7.91
C MET A 220 5.55 -12.52 9.34
N PRO A 221 5.11 -13.44 10.20
CA PRO A 221 5.65 -13.51 11.55
C PRO A 221 7.16 -13.77 11.62
N VAL A 222 7.68 -14.51 10.64
CA VAL A 222 9.10 -14.75 10.42
C VAL A 222 9.44 -14.19 9.05
N CYS A 223 9.40 -12.86 8.94
CA CYS A 223 9.64 -12.10 7.71
C CYS A 223 11.08 -12.25 7.17
N ASP A 224 11.97 -12.98 7.85
CA ASP A 224 13.40 -13.08 7.54
C ASP A 224 13.96 -11.67 7.28
N LEU A 225 13.62 -10.75 8.19
CA LEU A 225 13.97 -9.35 8.06
C LEU A 225 15.47 -9.23 8.23
N GLN A 226 16.11 -8.76 7.18
CA GLN A 226 17.53 -8.42 7.19
C GLN A 226 17.64 -6.92 7.07
N LEU A 227 18.19 -6.30 8.11
CA LEU A 227 18.48 -4.88 8.16
C LEU A 227 19.96 -4.67 8.39
N ALA A 228 20.65 -4.08 7.41
CA ALA A 228 22.05 -3.69 7.57
C ALA A 228 22.17 -2.19 7.44
N GLY A 229 22.91 -1.54 8.33
CA GLY A 229 23.20 -0.11 8.30
C GLY A 229 24.70 0.15 8.36
N ARG A 230 25.17 1.18 7.67
CA ARG A 230 26.56 1.66 7.72
C ARG A 230 26.59 3.18 7.76
N ILE A 231 27.55 3.73 8.50
CA ILE A 231 27.92 5.15 8.48
C ILE A 231 29.44 5.31 8.34
N ASP A 232 29.87 6.24 7.50
CA ASP A 232 31.20 6.86 7.48
C ASP A 232 30.99 8.37 7.43
N GLU A 233 31.25 9.03 8.55
CA GLU A 233 31.15 10.47 8.71
C GLU A 233 32.52 11.04 9.07
N ARG A 234 32.85 12.16 8.44
CA ARG A 234 34.09 12.91 8.69
C ARG A 234 33.78 14.39 8.71
N VAL A 235 34.12 15.05 9.81
CA VAL A 235 33.99 16.49 9.99
C VAL A 235 35.37 17.07 10.19
N LYS A 236 35.72 18.09 9.41
CA LYS A 236 36.90 18.92 9.63
C LYS A 236 36.43 20.32 9.96
N GLY A 237 36.71 20.78 11.17
CA GLY A 237 36.19 22.04 11.66
C GLY A 237 37.20 22.86 12.41
N SER A 238 36.72 23.98 12.91
CA SER A 238 37.43 24.82 13.86
C SER A 238 36.45 25.57 14.74
N TYR A 239 36.92 25.95 15.92
CA TYR A 239 36.22 26.89 16.80
C TYR A 239 37.21 27.86 17.44
N ASN A 240 36.71 29.00 17.90
CA ASN A 240 37.51 29.97 18.64
C ASN A 240 37.51 29.60 20.12
N ASP A 241 38.68 29.25 20.66
CA ASP A 241 38.92 29.19 22.10
C ASP A 241 39.40 30.58 22.59
N THR A 242 39.48 30.77 23.91
CA THR A 242 39.84 32.03 24.56
C THR A 242 41.18 32.59 24.07
N TYR A 243 42.11 31.71 23.66
CA TYR A 243 43.48 32.07 23.31
C TYR A 243 43.86 31.80 21.85
N ALA A 244 43.10 30.99 21.11
CA ALA A 244 43.45 30.58 19.75
C ALA A 244 42.28 29.93 19.00
N VAL A 245 42.41 29.84 17.67
CA VAL A 245 41.56 28.96 16.84
C VAL A 245 42.02 27.52 17.01
N VAL A 246 41.12 26.64 17.44
CA VAL A 246 41.39 25.20 17.59
C VAL A 246 40.85 24.47 16.37
N GLN A 247 41.71 23.77 15.63
CA GLN A 247 41.29 22.88 14.55
C GLN A 247 40.79 21.56 15.14
N THR A 248 39.66 21.08 14.63
CA THR A 248 39.01 19.84 15.05
C THR A 248 38.87 18.89 13.88
N ARG A 249 39.03 17.59 14.16
CA ARG A 249 38.70 16.52 13.23
C ARG A 249 37.88 15.48 13.97
N GLU A 250 36.68 15.23 13.48
CA GLU A 250 35.79 14.21 14.01
C GLU A 250 35.54 13.15 12.95
N THR A 251 35.56 11.87 13.34
CA THR A 251 35.17 10.77 12.47
C THR A 251 34.26 9.81 13.21
N ALA A 252 33.19 9.38 12.55
CA ALA A 252 32.27 8.39 13.05
C ALA A 252 32.12 7.27 12.01
N VAL A 253 32.48 6.04 12.40
CA VAL A 253 32.38 4.86 11.54
C VAL A 253 31.62 3.78 12.29
N GLY A 254 30.58 3.25 11.67
CA GLY A 254 29.74 2.24 12.30
C GLY A 254 29.09 1.32 11.28
N GLN A 255 28.81 0.11 11.73
CA GLN A 255 28.07 -0.88 10.96
C GLN A 255 27.28 -1.75 11.94
N ASP A 256 26.02 -1.99 11.59
CA ASP A 256 25.16 -2.91 12.32
C ASP A 256 24.42 -3.77 11.30
N SER A 257 24.23 -5.05 11.61
CA SER A 257 23.42 -5.96 10.82
C SER A 257 22.53 -6.73 11.77
N ARG A 258 21.23 -6.55 11.62
CA ARG A 258 20.22 -7.23 12.40
C ARG A 258 19.49 -8.16 11.48
N ARG A 259 19.50 -9.43 11.85
CA ARG A 259 18.47 -10.36 11.39
C ARG A 259 17.43 -10.33 12.48
N ASP A 260 16.27 -9.80 12.15
CA ASP A 260 15.16 -9.81 13.08
C ASP A 260 14.30 -11.03 12.76
N ASP A 261 14.36 -12.03 13.63
CA ASP A 261 13.40 -13.14 13.64
C ASP A 261 12.08 -12.70 14.31
N GLN A 262 11.97 -11.44 14.77
CA GLN A 262 10.74 -10.89 15.32
C GLN A 262 9.71 -10.53 14.25
N TRP A 263 8.49 -10.36 14.76
CA TRP A 263 7.28 -10.03 14.04
C TRP A 263 7.42 -8.74 13.22
N CYS A 264 7.16 -8.80 11.90
CA CYS A 264 7.08 -7.62 11.02
C CYS A 264 5.65 -7.22 10.62
N PRO A 265 4.66 -7.10 11.53
CA PRO A 265 3.26 -6.88 11.14
C PRO A 265 3.02 -5.50 10.50
N SER A 266 3.95 -4.55 10.67
CA SER A 266 3.84 -3.19 10.14
C SER A 266 4.29 -3.04 8.69
N LEU A 267 4.82 -4.11 8.08
CA LEU A 267 5.20 -4.11 6.67
C LEU A 267 3.98 -4.46 5.81
N MET A 268 3.66 -3.58 4.86
CA MET A 268 2.62 -3.82 3.88
C MET A 268 3.09 -3.38 2.51
N ALA A 269 2.78 -4.18 1.49
CA ALA A 269 2.99 -3.83 0.09
C ALA A 269 1.75 -4.18 -0.72
N VAL A 270 1.43 -3.38 -1.72
CA VAL A 270 0.30 -3.59 -2.62
C VAL A 270 0.83 -3.64 -4.04
N LEU A 271 0.49 -4.69 -4.79
CA LEU A 271 0.84 -4.85 -6.20
C LEU A 271 -0.39 -4.66 -7.07
N ASP A 272 -0.35 -3.70 -8.00
CA ASP A 272 -1.33 -3.59 -9.08
C ASP A 272 -0.96 -4.55 -10.20
N THR A 273 -1.74 -5.61 -10.34
CA THR A 273 -1.53 -6.68 -11.32
C THR A 273 -1.69 -6.22 -12.77
N ARG A 274 -2.30 -5.06 -13.03
CA ARG A 274 -2.51 -4.52 -14.39
C ARG A 274 -1.24 -3.92 -14.98
N ASN A 275 -0.45 -3.24 -14.15
CA ASN A 275 0.71 -2.44 -14.60
C ASN A 275 2.01 -2.77 -13.86
N GLY A 276 1.98 -3.66 -12.86
CA GLY A 276 3.14 -4.04 -12.06
C GLY A 276 3.64 -2.95 -11.09
N ARG A 277 2.82 -1.92 -10.81
CA ARG A 277 3.11 -0.89 -9.82
C ARG A 277 3.00 -1.46 -8.42
N VAL A 278 3.90 -1.03 -7.55
CA VAL A 278 3.99 -1.42 -6.15
C VAL A 278 3.89 -0.18 -5.27
N TRP A 279 3.09 -0.28 -4.22
CA TRP A 279 3.09 0.64 -3.09
C TRP A 279 3.62 -0.12 -1.90
N ALA A 280 4.48 0.49 -1.10
CA ALA A 280 5.01 -0.10 0.11
C ALA A 280 4.89 0.89 1.28
N SER A 281 4.67 0.36 2.47
CA SER A 281 4.77 1.09 3.72
C SER A 281 5.77 0.38 4.62
N LEU A 282 6.73 1.16 5.12
CA LEU A 282 7.84 0.68 5.94
C LEU A 282 7.92 1.57 7.19
N ASN A 283 7.68 0.97 8.35
CA ASN A 283 7.91 1.64 9.63
C ASN A 283 9.28 1.27 10.26
N LEU A 284 10.08 0.48 9.54
CA LEU A 284 11.35 -0.07 10.01
C LEU A 284 12.50 0.56 9.21
N VAL A 285 13.06 1.63 9.75
CA VAL A 285 14.26 2.30 9.24
C VAL A 285 15.30 2.27 10.37
N PRO A 286 16.56 1.90 10.10
CA PRO A 286 17.58 1.85 11.15
C PRO A 286 17.83 3.29 11.62
N ARG A 287 17.72 3.51 12.94
CA ARG A 287 17.94 4.83 13.55
C ARG A 287 19.36 5.05 14.01
N ALA A 288 20.07 3.97 14.34
CA ALA A 288 21.44 4.01 14.80
C ALA A 288 22.16 2.71 14.44
N VAL A 289 23.49 2.77 14.40
CA VAL A 289 24.37 1.61 14.25
C VAL A 289 25.39 1.59 15.37
N MET A 290 25.89 0.41 15.73
CA MET A 290 27.05 0.33 16.62
C MET A 290 28.30 0.81 15.87
N GLY A 291 29.14 1.60 16.55
CA GLY A 291 30.34 2.14 15.92
C GLY A 291 31.28 2.85 16.86
N LEU A 292 32.25 3.51 16.22
CA LEU A 292 33.34 4.25 16.84
C LEU A 292 33.31 5.71 16.40
N THR A 293 33.31 6.62 17.36
CA THR A 293 33.52 8.05 17.14
C THR A 293 34.87 8.46 17.72
N THR A 294 35.66 9.17 16.93
CA THR A 294 36.93 9.77 17.38
C THR A 294 36.93 11.25 17.10
N ARG A 295 37.43 12.03 18.06
CA ARG A 295 37.58 13.47 17.95
C ARG A 295 38.99 13.88 18.31
N GLU A 296 39.66 14.54 17.38
CA GLU A 296 40.99 15.09 17.53
C GLU A 296 40.89 16.62 17.56
N GLU A 297 41.53 17.25 18.54
CA GLU A 297 41.63 18.70 18.67
C GLU A 297 43.11 19.09 18.70
N SER A 298 43.45 20.22 18.10
CA SER A 298 44.83 20.71 18.10
C SER A 298 45.35 20.87 19.54
N ASN A 299 46.51 20.28 19.84
CA ASN A 299 47.18 20.34 21.15
C ASN A 299 46.45 19.65 22.31
N ARG A 300 45.48 18.77 22.04
CA ARG A 300 44.79 17.98 23.06
C ARG A 300 44.83 16.49 22.72
N PRO A 301 44.85 15.59 23.73
CA PRO A 301 44.70 14.16 23.47
C PRO A 301 43.39 13.87 22.74
N GLY A 302 43.44 13.00 21.74
CA GLY A 302 42.25 12.57 21.01
C GLY A 302 41.25 11.86 21.93
N GLN A 303 39.97 12.12 21.74
CA GLN A 303 38.88 11.43 22.42
C GLN A 303 38.38 10.30 21.54
N ARG A 304 38.14 9.14 22.15
CA ARG A 304 37.58 7.96 21.50
C ARG A 304 36.34 7.51 22.26
N ARG A 305 35.23 7.26 21.56
CA ARG A 305 33.98 6.79 22.15
C ARG A 305 33.41 5.66 21.28
N GLU A 306 33.06 4.55 21.91
CA GLU A 306 32.35 3.45 21.27
C GLU A 306 30.88 3.50 21.73
N GLY A 307 29.96 3.21 20.82
CA GLY A 307 28.54 3.25 21.14
C GLY A 307 27.63 3.34 19.92
N LEU A 308 26.37 3.64 20.18
CA LEU A 308 25.38 3.88 19.13
C LEU A 308 25.65 5.21 18.45
N ILE A 309 25.78 5.17 17.12
CA ILE A 309 25.89 6.34 16.25
C ILE A 309 24.56 6.49 15.52
N GLU A 310 23.90 7.64 15.72
CA GLU A 310 22.65 7.95 15.04
C GLU A 310 22.86 8.12 13.54
N LEU A 311 21.93 7.56 12.78
CA LEU A 311 21.89 7.74 11.33
C LEU A 311 21.01 8.93 10.97
N ARG A 312 21.40 9.70 9.96
CA ARG A 312 20.80 11.00 9.59
C ARG A 312 19.78 10.90 8.46
N TRP A 313 19.09 9.76 8.38
CA TRP A 313 18.14 9.47 7.29
C TRP A 313 16.87 10.32 7.32
N TRP A 314 16.55 10.96 8.44
CA TRP A 314 15.36 11.82 8.55
C TRP A 314 15.39 12.97 7.53
N GLU A 315 16.56 13.40 7.07
CA GLU A 315 16.68 14.42 6.01
C GLU A 315 16.07 13.95 4.67
N ALA A 316 15.95 12.64 4.48
CA ALA A 316 15.41 12.03 3.27
C ALA A 316 14.13 11.22 3.49
N SER A 317 13.55 11.23 4.70
CA SER A 317 12.39 10.41 5.04
C SER A 317 11.20 10.68 4.13
N ASP A 318 10.92 11.96 3.84
CA ASP A 318 9.77 12.36 3.04
C ASP A 318 9.92 11.93 1.57
N TRP A 319 11.15 12.04 1.04
CA TRP A 319 11.45 11.58 -0.31
C TRP A 319 11.31 10.05 -0.41
N VAL A 320 11.87 9.30 0.55
CA VAL A 320 11.76 7.84 0.59
C VAL A 320 10.29 7.43 0.72
N ALA A 321 9.54 8.03 1.66
CA ALA A 321 8.11 7.76 1.85
C ALA A 321 7.31 8.01 0.56
N GLY A 322 7.54 9.15 -0.11
CA GLY A 322 6.91 9.46 -1.39
C GLY A 322 7.29 8.47 -2.49
N ARG A 323 8.53 7.98 -2.50
CA ARG A 323 9.00 7.01 -3.50
C ARG A 323 8.40 5.63 -3.29
N LEU A 324 8.24 5.19 -2.03
CA LEU A 324 7.63 3.89 -1.70
C LEU A 324 6.17 3.77 -2.18
N LEU A 325 5.47 4.89 -2.38
CA LEU A 325 4.11 4.91 -2.94
C LEU A 325 4.07 4.83 -4.49
N ARG A 326 5.23 4.77 -5.14
CA ARG A 326 5.37 4.86 -6.61
C ARG A 326 6.41 3.89 -7.16
N LEU A 327 6.54 2.73 -6.55
CA LEU A 327 7.51 1.71 -6.98
C LEU A 327 7.01 0.95 -8.20
N SER A 328 7.93 0.48 -9.02
CA SER A 328 7.75 -0.64 -9.95
C SER A 328 8.17 -1.95 -9.27
N ALA A 329 7.97 -3.10 -9.93
CA ALA A 329 8.51 -4.38 -9.45
C ALA A 329 10.04 -4.36 -9.23
N SER A 330 10.79 -3.55 -9.97
CA SER A 330 12.19 -3.26 -9.68
C SER A 330 12.58 -1.92 -10.29
N GLY A 331 13.60 -1.28 -9.71
CA GLY A 331 14.09 -0.02 -10.24
C GLY A 331 15.12 0.65 -9.35
N GLN A 332 15.50 1.85 -9.75
CA GLN A 332 16.35 2.74 -9.00
C GLN A 332 15.88 4.18 -9.20
N ASP A 333 16.11 5.04 -8.21
CA ASP A 333 15.84 6.46 -8.28
C ASP A 333 16.86 7.23 -7.42
N GLN A 334 17.03 8.51 -7.71
CA GLN A 334 17.94 9.38 -6.99
C GLN A 334 17.40 10.80 -6.91
N ALA A 335 17.77 11.51 -5.85
CA ALA A 335 17.44 12.92 -5.69
C ALA A 335 18.53 13.67 -4.94
N VAL A 336 18.54 14.98 -5.12
CA VAL A 336 19.34 15.93 -4.34
C VAL A 336 18.39 16.70 -3.44
N LEU A 337 18.62 16.61 -2.13
CA LEU A 337 17.78 17.17 -1.08
C LEU A 337 18.52 18.27 -0.33
N PRO A 338 17.82 19.30 0.17
CA PRO A 338 18.42 20.29 1.04
C PRO A 338 18.82 19.65 2.39
N ALA A 339 20.04 19.91 2.86
CA ALA A 339 20.57 19.36 4.10
C ALA A 339 21.27 20.45 4.93
N GLY A 340 20.48 21.19 5.70
CA GLY A 340 20.95 22.37 6.43
C GLY A 340 21.51 23.44 5.48
N THR A 341 22.81 23.73 5.58
CA THR A 341 23.53 24.67 4.71
C THR A 341 24.08 24.05 3.43
N GLY A 342 23.88 22.75 3.20
CA GLY A 342 24.41 22.01 2.06
C GLY A 342 23.35 21.19 1.32
N GLN A 343 23.81 20.20 0.56
CA GLN A 343 22.97 19.27 -0.19
C GLN A 343 23.31 17.82 0.21
N ALA A 344 22.29 16.97 0.23
CA ALA A 344 22.43 15.53 0.37
C ALA A 344 21.95 14.86 -0.93
N GLU A 345 22.76 13.98 -1.50
CA GLU A 345 22.36 13.09 -2.57
C GLU A 345 21.84 11.78 -1.97
N ILE A 346 20.61 11.40 -2.30
CA ILE A 346 20.04 10.11 -1.96
C ILE A 346 19.91 9.26 -3.22
N ARG A 347 20.24 7.97 -3.09
CA ARG A 347 20.02 6.94 -4.09
C ARG A 347 19.26 5.80 -3.46
N MET A 348 18.24 5.30 -4.15
CA MET A 348 17.46 4.15 -3.72
C MET A 348 17.35 3.16 -4.87
N SER A 349 17.57 1.88 -4.59
CA SER A 349 17.22 0.80 -5.50
C SER A 349 16.29 -0.19 -4.81
N TRP A 350 15.38 -0.79 -5.58
CA TRP A 350 14.38 -1.70 -5.04
C TRP A 350 14.12 -2.89 -5.97
N ARG A 351 13.67 -4.00 -5.37
CA ARG A 351 13.18 -5.20 -6.05
C ARG A 351 12.05 -5.81 -5.24
N PHE A 352 10.96 -6.17 -5.92
CA PHE A 352 9.79 -6.86 -5.39
C PHE A 352 9.49 -8.07 -6.27
N LYS A 353 10.13 -9.19 -5.91
CA LYS A 353 10.18 -10.41 -6.74
C LYS A 353 9.58 -11.60 -6.01
N PRO A 354 9.14 -12.66 -6.72
CA PRO A 354 8.82 -13.95 -6.10
C PRO A 354 9.96 -14.41 -5.19
N ALA A 355 9.58 -15.00 -4.05
CA ALA A 355 10.50 -15.44 -3.00
C ALA A 355 11.51 -16.50 -3.46
#